data_AF-A0A2V6IZQ0-F1
#
_entry.id   AF-A0A2V6IZQ0-F1
#
_cell.length_a   1.000
_cell.length_b   1.000
_cell.length_c   1.000
_cell.angle_alpha   90.00
_cell.angle_beta   90.00
_cell.angle_gamma   90.00
#
_symmetry.space_group_name_H-M   'P 1'
#
loop_
_entity.id
_entity.type
_entity.pdbx_description
1 polymer ?
#
loop_
_entity_poly.entity_id
_entity_poly.type
_entity_poly.pdbx_seq_one_letter_code
_entity_poly.pdbx_strand_id
1 'polypeptide(L)' 'MTKTDWDLEAANATYNVEGWGSGYFSINPNGNVIAKPLQEDGGAIDILEVVNEARSRGLGFPLVIRFQDLLRHRVECVNR' A
#
# COMPACT_ATOMS: atom_id res chain seq x y z
N MET A 1 24.50 -15.04 -12.82
CA MET A 1 23.54 -13.92 -12.81
C MET A 1 23.70 -13.23 -11.48
N THR A 2 24.21 -12.01 -11.48
CA THR A 2 24.44 -11.18 -10.29
C THR A 2 23.11 -10.92 -9.60
N LYS A 3 22.91 -11.47 -8.40
CA LYS A 3 21.79 -11.14 -7.52
C LYS A 3 21.94 -9.65 -7.21
N THR A 4 21.07 -8.80 -7.76
CA THR A 4 20.97 -7.40 -7.34
C THR A 4 20.71 -7.42 -5.84
N ASP A 5 21.48 -6.70 -5.02
CA ASP A 5 21.31 -6.60 -3.56
C ASP A 5 19.96 -5.98 -3.12
N TRP A 6 19.04 -5.80 -4.07
CA TRP A 6 17.73 -5.22 -3.86
C TRP A 6 16.65 -6.28 -4.06
N ASP A 7 16.18 -6.82 -2.94
CA ASP A 7 15.04 -7.72 -2.84
C ASP A 7 13.98 -7.17 -1.85
N LEU A 8 12.89 -7.91 -1.66
CA LEU A 8 11.80 -7.50 -0.77
C LEU A 8 12.26 -7.30 0.68
N GLU A 9 13.20 -8.13 1.15
CA GLU A 9 13.75 -8.04 2.50
C GLU A 9 14.58 -6.76 2.65
N ALA A 10 15.45 -6.46 1.68
CA ALA A 10 16.21 -5.22 1.64
C ALA A 10 15.29 -3.98 1.58
N ALA A 11 14.22 -4.03 0.78
CA ALA A 11 13.25 -2.94 0.69
C ALA A 11 12.49 -2.73 2.01
N ASN A 12 12.02 -3.80 2.66
CA ASN A 12 11.37 -3.73 3.96
C ASN A 12 12.32 -3.23 5.04
N ALA A 13 13.58 -3.67 5.06
CA ALA A 13 14.57 -3.16 6.01
C ALA A 13 14.86 -1.66 5.81
N THR A 14 14.89 -1.20 4.55
CA THR A 14 15.19 0.19 4.20
C THR A 14 14.04 1.13 4.54
N TYR A 15 12.81 0.77 4.16
CA TYR A 15 11.64 1.65 4.27
C TYR A 15 10.75 1.36 5.48
N ASN A 16 10.99 0.24 6.17
CA ASN A 16 10.26 -0.21 7.35
C ASN A 16 8.74 -0.07 7.20
N VAL A 17 8.20 -0.46 6.04
CA VAL A 17 6.77 -0.33 5.72
C VAL A 17 5.91 -1.05 6.75
N GLU A 18 6.36 -2.21 7.23
CA GLU A 18 5.66 -2.95 8.28
C GLU A 18 5.61 -2.19 9.62
N GLY A 19 6.67 -1.44 9.95
CA GLY A 19 6.77 -0.71 11.22
C GLY A 19 5.82 0.49 11.32
N TRP A 20 5.57 1.22 10.24
CA TRP A 20 4.63 2.35 10.24
C TRP A 20 3.28 2.03 9.59
N GLY A 21 3.23 1.05 8.69
CA GLY A 21 2.06 0.69 7.91
C GLY A 21 0.90 0.14 8.74
N SER A 22 1.16 -0.36 9.95
CA SER A 22 0.14 -0.77 10.94
C SER A 22 -0.91 -1.75 10.37
N GLY A 23 -0.49 -2.65 9.48
CA GLY A 23 -1.36 -3.60 8.78
C GLY A 23 -2.19 -3.02 7.63
N TYR A 24 -2.17 -1.69 7.43
CA TYR A 24 -2.85 -1.02 6.32
C TYR A 24 -1.98 -0.86 5.08
N PHE A 25 -0.66 -0.86 5.24
CA PHE A 25 0.28 -0.77 4.13
C PHE A 25 1.32 -1.88 4.24
N SER A 26 1.66 -2.49 3.10
CA SER A 26 2.71 -3.50 3.00
C SER A 26 3.24 -3.58 1.57
N ILE A 27 4.24 -4.42 1.34
CA ILE A 27 4.79 -4.69 -0.01
C ILE A 27 4.27 -6.07 -0.46
N ASN A 28 3.76 -6.17 -1.69
CA ASN A 28 3.32 -7.45 -2.26
C ASN A 28 4.49 -8.24 -2.88
N PRO A 29 4.29 -9.52 -3.27
CA PRO A 29 5.36 -10.33 -3.88
C PRO A 29 5.95 -9.77 -5.18
N ASN A 30 5.25 -8.84 -5.85
CA ASN A 30 5.72 -8.16 -7.05
C ASN A 30 6.61 -6.94 -6.73
N GLY A 31 6.79 -6.58 -5.45
CA GLY A 31 7.56 -5.42 -5.02
C GLY A 31 6.78 -4.10 -5.00
N ASN A 32 5.46 -4.15 -5.17
CA ASN A 32 4.61 -2.96 -5.16
C ASN A 32 4.03 -2.70 -3.77
N VAL A 33 3.83 -1.43 -3.43
CA VAL A 33 3.12 -1.03 -2.22
C VAL A 33 1.63 -1.32 -2.40
N ILE A 34 1.06 -2.03 -1.43
CA ILE A 34 -0.37 -2.30 -1.34
C ILE A 34 -0.99 -1.56 -0.14
N ALA A 35 -2.24 -1.17 -0.30
CA ALA A 35 -3.09 -0.67 0.77
C ALA A 35 -4.16 -1.71 1.13
N LYS A 36 -4.41 -1.93 2.43
CA LYS A 36 -5.43 -2.83 2.98
C LYS A 36 -6.38 -2.02 3.89
N PRO A 37 -7.37 -1.30 3.33
CA PRO A 37 -8.20 -0.38 4.12
C PRO A 37 -8.97 -1.05 5.27
N LEU A 38 -9.32 -2.33 5.12
CA LEU A 38 -10.02 -3.14 6.12
C LEU A 38 -9.13 -4.24 6.72
N GLN A 39 -7.80 -4.13 6.59
CA GLN A 39 -6.84 -5.15 7.02
C GLN A 39 -7.23 -6.57 6.52
N GLU A 40 -7.37 -7.54 7.42
CA GLU A 40 -7.68 -8.94 7.11
C GLU A 40 -9.15 -9.16 6.72
N ASP A 41 -10.04 -8.21 7.03
CA ASP A 41 -11.46 -8.28 6.69
C ASP A 41 -11.76 -7.84 5.25
N GLY A 42 -10.75 -7.42 4.49
CA GLY A 42 -10.90 -6.93 3.12
C GLY A 42 -9.78 -7.32 2.16
N GLY A 43 -9.82 -6.72 0.97
CA GLY A 43 -8.81 -6.92 -0.06
C GLY A 43 -7.60 -6.01 0.07
N ALA A 44 -6.54 -6.37 -0.65
CA ALA A 44 -5.39 -5.52 -0.89
C ALA A 44 -5.55 -4.77 -2.22
N ILE A 45 -5.13 -3.51 -2.25
CA ILE A 45 -5.17 -2.63 -3.42
C ILE A 45 -3.73 -2.28 -3.80
N ASP A 46 -3.30 -2.63 -5.01
CA ASP A 46 -2.00 -2.23 -5.54
C ASP A 46 -2.01 -0.75 -5.96
N ILE A 47 -1.20 0.07 -5.29
CA ILE A 47 -1.17 1.52 -5.51
C ILE A 47 -0.67 1.83 -6.93
N LEU A 48 0.24 1.01 -7.47
CA LEU A 48 0.78 1.23 -8.81
C LEU A 48 -0.29 0.96 -9.89
N GLU A 49 -1.15 -0.04 -9.69
CA GLU A 49 -2.30 -0.27 -10.58
C GLU A 49 -3.25 0.92 -10.60
N VAL A 50 -3.59 1.48 -9.42
CA VAL A 50 -4.45 2.67 -9.31
C VAL A 50 -3.85 3.87 -10.04
N VAL A 51 -2.53 4.07 -9.91
CA VAL A 51 -1.82 5.15 -10.61
C VAL A 51 -1.82 4.94 -12.13
N ASN A 52 -1.60 3.71 -12.58
CA ASN A 52 -1.62 3.37 -14.01
C ASN A 52 -3.01 3.55 -14.61
N GLU A 53 -4.06 3.16 -13.88
CA GLU A 53 -5.45 3.36 -14.29
C GLU A 53 -5.83 4.86 -14.31
N ALA A 54 -5.39 5.63 -13.33
CA ALA A 54 -5.60 7.08 -13.33
C ALA A 54 -4.97 7.73 -14.57
N ARG A 55 -3.75 7.30 -14.94
CA ARG A 55 -3.07 7.77 -16.15
C ARG A 55 -3.79 7.36 -17.43
N SER A 56 -4.26 6.12 -17.53
CA SER A 56 -4.98 5.65 -18.73
C SER A 56 -6.31 6.39 -18.94
N ARG A 57 -6.94 6.83 -17.85
CA ARG A 57 -8.13 7.71 -17.85
C ARG A 57 -7.82 9.18 -18.13
N GLY A 58 -6.55 9.56 -18.32
CA GLY A 58 -6.14 10.93 -18.59
C GLY A 58 -6.24 11.87 -17.38
N LEU A 59 -6.25 11.34 -16.16
CA LEU A 59 -6.27 12.17 -14.94
C LEU A 59 -4.93 12.91 -14.78
N GLY A 60 -5.02 14.19 -14.42
CA GLY A 60 -3.85 15.03 -14.16
C GLY A 60 -3.13 14.65 -12.87
N PHE A 61 -1.81 14.80 -12.87
CA PHE A 61 -0.94 14.63 -11.70
C PHE A 61 -0.41 16.00 -11.24
N PRO A 62 -0.17 16.21 -9.93
CA PRO A 62 -0.26 15.24 -8.83
C PRO A 62 -1.69 14.87 -8.44
N LEU A 63 -1.89 13.65 -7.95
CA LEU A 63 -3.19 13.14 -7.49
C LEU A 63 -3.14 12.70 -6.02
N VAL A 64 -4.29 12.75 -5.35
CA VAL A 64 -4.46 12.32 -3.96
C VAL A 64 -5.40 11.12 -3.92
N ILE A 65 -4.87 9.97 -3.50
CA ILE A 65 -5.67 8.74 -3.28
C ILE A 65 -6.21 8.77 -1.85
N ARG A 66 -7.53 8.59 -1.70
CA ARG A 66 -8.20 8.58 -0.39
C ARG A 66 -8.81 7.21 -0.11
N PHE A 67 -8.39 6.58 0.97
CA PHE A 67 -8.96 5.33 1.48
C PHE A 67 -9.98 5.64 2.58
N GLN A 68 -11.27 5.75 2.23
CA GLN A 68 -12.33 6.10 3.20
C GLN A 68 -12.52 5.01 4.26
N ASP A 69 -12.46 3.74 3.84
CA ASP A 69 -12.67 2.59 4.73
C ASP A 69 -11.57 2.45 5.78
N LEU A 70 -10.33 2.86 5.46
CA LEU A 70 -9.22 2.89 6.41
C LEU A 70 -9.52 3.80 7.60
N LEU A 71 -10.05 5.00 7.33
CA LEU A 71 -10.40 5.96 8.37
C LEU A 71 -11.49 5.41 9.29
N ARG A 72 -12.53 4.80 8.69
CA ARG A 72 -13.61 4.14 9.45
C ARG A 72 -13.07 3.01 10.32
N HIS A 73 -12.27 2.12 9.74
CA HIS A 73 -11.67 0.99 10.44
C HIS A 73 -10.82 1.46 11.64
N ARG A 74 -9.98 2.50 11.47
CA ARG A 74 -9.19 3.06 12.58
C ARG A 74 -10.05 3.61 13.72
N VAL A 75 -11.14 4.30 13.41
CA VAL A 75 -12.05 4.84 14.43
C VAL A 75 -12.71 3.71 15.22
N GLU A 76 -13.13 2.64 14.54
CA GLU A 76 -13.69 1.45 15.19
C GLU A 76 -12.67 0.73 16.07
N CYS A 77 -11.41 0.58 15.63
CA CYS A 77 -10.36 -0.03 16.44
C CYS A 77 -10.02 0.77 17.69
N VAL A 78 -10.04 2.11 17.64
CA VAL A 78 -9.68 2.99 18.78
C VAL A 78 -10.80 3.07 19.82
N ASN A 79 -12.06 2.94 19.41
CA ASN A 79 -13.22 3.01 20.32
C ASN A 79 -13.62 1.66 20.93
N ARG A 80 -12.83 0.61 20.71
CA ARG A 80 -12.93 -0.65 21.46
C ARG A 80 -12.19 -0.53 22.78
#